data_AF-A0A9E6RC28-F1
#
_entry.id   AF-A0A9E6RC28-F1
#
_cell.length_a   1.000
_cell.length_b   1.000
_cell.length_c   1.000
_cell.angle_alpha   90.00
_cell.angle_beta   90.00
_cell.angle_gamma   90.00
#
_symmetry.space_group_name_H-M   'P 1'
#
loop_
_entity.id
_entity.type
_entity.pdbx_description
1 polymer ?
#
loop_
_entity_poly.entity_id
_entity_poly.type
_entity_poly.pdbx_seq_one_letter_code
_entity_poly.pdbx_strand_id
1 'polypeptide(L)'
;MSDIQTCMASLVVVVGAQGDATRAVDQHIEAYLLQAQQSPVQALVDLKAAFDEMRLDGRMAAYISSRIDMALATAQSTIDSAGADRDAETAV
;
A
#
# COMPACT_ATOMS: atom_id res chain seq x y z
N MET A 1 5.00 0.17 -19.10
CA MET A 1 4.25 0.91 -18.05
C MET A 1 4.69 0.30 -16.73
N SER A 2 5.12 1.10 -15.76
CA SER A 2 5.57 0.55 -14.47
C SER A 2 4.37 0.03 -13.68
N ASP A 3 4.53 -1.05 -12.89
CA ASP A 3 3.44 -1.70 -12.12
C ASP A 3 2.72 -0.70 -11.20
N ILE A 4 3.48 0.26 -10.66
CA ILE A 4 2.96 1.36 -9.84
C ILE A 4 2.06 2.32 -10.63
N GLN A 5 2.39 2.61 -11.90
CA GLN A 5 1.59 3.51 -12.74
C GLN A 5 0.24 2.88 -13.09
N THR A 6 0.22 1.56 -13.32
CA THR A 6 -1.01 0.79 -13.57
C THR A 6 -1.90 0.76 -12.32
N CYS A 7 -1.31 0.54 -11.15
CA CYS A 7 -2.04 0.60 -9.87
C CYS A 7 -2.63 1.99 -9.64
N MET A 8 -1.82 3.04 -9.82
CA MET A 8 -2.25 4.44 -9.66
C MET A 8 -3.39 4.82 -10.61
N ALA A 9 -3.30 4.45 -11.89
CA ALA A 9 -4.37 4.71 -12.85
C ALA A 9 -5.69 4.04 -12.43
N SER A 10 -5.62 2.83 -11.89
CA SER A 10 -6.80 2.11 -11.40
C SER A 10 -7.41 2.79 -10.17
N LEU A 11 -6.58 3.20 -9.21
CA LEU A 11 -7.02 3.92 -8.01
C LEU A 11 -7.68 5.27 -8.33
N VAL A 12 -7.13 6.03 -9.29
CA VAL A 12 -7.72 7.30 -9.75
C VAL A 12 -9.10 7.09 -10.37
N VAL A 13 -9.29 6.05 -11.18
CA VAL A 13 -10.59 5.69 -11.74
C VAL A 13 -11.60 5.38 -10.63
N VAL A 14 -11.17 4.66 -9.59
CA VAL A 14 -11.99 4.33 -8.42
C VAL A 14 -12.36 5.58 -7.61
N VAL A 15 -11.47 6.56 -7.47
CA VAL A 15 -11.77 7.87 -6.85
C VAL A 15 -12.87 8.61 -7.61
N GLY A 16 -12.92 8.49 -8.94
CA GLY A 16 -13.94 9.11 -9.78
C GLY A 16 -15.28 8.37 -9.86
N ALA A 17 -15.36 7.12 -9.40
CA ALA A 17 -16.54 6.28 -9.54
C ALA A 17 -17.50 6.41 -8.33
N GLN A 18 -18.80 6.60 -8.58
CA GLN A 18 -19.83 6.51 -7.53
C GLN A 18 -20.22 5.03 -7.31
N GLY A 19 -19.80 4.44 -6.19
CA GLY A 19 -20.13 3.04 -5.86
C GLY A 19 -19.26 2.45 -4.74
N ASP A 20 -19.26 1.11 -4.63
CA ASP A 20 -18.52 0.28 -3.65
C ASP A 20 -17.00 0.26 -3.95
N ALA A 21 -16.43 1.45 -4.09
CA ALA A 21 -15.06 1.75 -4.49
C ALA A 21 -14.01 1.27 -3.49
N THR A 22 -14.39 1.12 -2.22
CA THR A 22 -13.48 0.72 -1.13
C THR A 22 -12.91 -0.69 -1.33
N ARG A 23 -13.75 -1.66 -1.74
CA ARG A 23 -13.28 -3.03 -2.03
C ARG A 23 -12.34 -3.06 -3.23
N ALA A 24 -12.59 -2.23 -4.24
CA ALA A 24 -11.73 -2.15 -5.43
C ALA A 24 -10.34 -1.58 -5.06
N VAL A 25 -10.29 -0.56 -4.20
CA VAL A 25 -9.01 -0.03 -3.67
C VAL A 25 -8.19 -1.13 -3.03
N ASP A 26 -8.78 -1.91 -2.12
CA ASP A 26 -8.07 -2.98 -1.41
C ASP A 26 -7.50 -4.02 -2.39
N GLN A 27 -8.31 -4.46 -3.36
CA GLN A 27 -7.89 -5.42 -4.38
C GLN A 27 -6.74 -4.90 -5.24
N HIS A 28 -6.76 -3.61 -5.60
CA HIS A 28 -5.70 -3.00 -6.41
C HIS A 28 -4.39 -2.86 -5.64
N ILE A 29 -4.44 -2.53 -4.34
CA ILE A 29 -3.26 -2.46 -3.49
C ILE A 29 -2.67 -3.86 -3.31
N GLU A 30 -3.48 -4.86 -2.96
CA GLU A 30 -3.04 -6.24 -2.79
C GLU A 30 -2.43 -6.83 -4.08
N ALA A 31 -3.08 -6.63 -5.22
CA ALA A 31 -2.57 -7.09 -6.52
C ALA A 31 -1.22 -6.44 -6.86
N TYR A 32 -1.06 -5.15 -6.58
CA TYR A 32 0.22 -4.46 -6.77
C TYR A 32 1.31 -5.04 -5.87
N LEU A 33 1.02 -5.31 -4.60
CA LEU A 33 2.01 -5.90 -3.69
C LEU A 33 2.42 -7.32 -4.09
N LEU A 34 1.50 -8.11 -4.64
CA LEU A 34 1.81 -9.45 -5.16
C LEU A 34 2.68 -9.41 -6.42
N GLN A 35 2.56 -8.36 -7.22
CA GLN A 35 3.33 -8.18 -8.46
C GLN A 35 4.65 -7.45 -8.25
N ALA A 36 4.76 -6.64 -7.20
CA ALA A 36 5.96 -5.91 -6.87
C ALA A 36 7.12 -6.88 -6.63
N GLN A 37 8.19 -6.76 -7.43
CA GLN A 37 9.42 -7.55 -7.26
C GLN A 37 10.28 -7.10 -6.06
N GLN A 38 9.85 -6.04 -5.37
CA GLN A 38 10.55 -5.43 -4.24
C GLN A 38 9.90 -5.79 -2.90
N SER A 39 10.56 -5.42 -1.80
CA SER A 39 10.00 -5.58 -0.45
C SER A 39 8.60 -4.93 -0.38
N PRO A 40 7.60 -5.58 0.26
CA PRO A 40 6.27 -5.02 0.45
C PRO A 40 6.28 -3.62 1.08
N VAL A 41 7.23 -3.35 1.98
CA VAL A 41 7.40 -2.02 2.59
C VAL A 41 7.84 -0.99 1.55
N GLN A 42 8.85 -1.30 0.73
CA GLN A 42 9.32 -0.37 -0.30
C GLN A 42 8.22 -0.12 -1.35
N ALA A 43 7.52 -1.16 -1.77
CA ALA A 43 6.40 -1.04 -2.70
C ALA A 43 5.31 -0.08 -2.17
N LEU A 44 4.94 -0.20 -0.89
CA LEU A 44 3.95 0.67 -0.24
C LEU A 44 4.44 2.11 -0.09
N VAL A 45 5.72 2.31 0.24
CA VAL A 45 6.33 3.66 0.32
C VAL A 45 6.29 4.35 -1.04
N ASP A 46 6.70 3.65 -2.10
CA ASP A 46 6.67 4.19 -3.46
C ASP A 46 5.24 4.52 -3.89
N LEU A 47 4.29 3.62 -3.60
CA LEU A 47 2.87 3.81 -3.90
C LEU A 47 2.29 5.03 -3.17
N LYS A 48 2.62 5.22 -1.89
CA LYS A 48 2.18 6.40 -1.13
C LYS A 48 2.72 7.69 -1.74
N ALA A 49 4.02 7.72 -2.04
CA ALA A 49 4.64 8.90 -2.64
C ALA A 49 3.99 9.25 -3.99
N ALA A 50 3.79 8.25 -4.86
CA ALA A 50 3.12 8.45 -6.15
C ALA A 50 1.66 8.91 -5.99
N PHE A 51 0.95 8.43 -4.97
CA PHE A 51 -0.42 8.86 -4.68
C PHE A 51 -0.49 10.29 -4.15
N ASP A 52 0.38 10.65 -3.21
CA ASP A 52 0.44 11.99 -2.64
C ASP A 52 0.85 13.05 -3.69
N GLU A 53 1.72 12.70 -4.63
CA GLU A 53 2.11 13.56 -5.77
C GLU A 53 0.93 13.97 -6.66
N MET A 54 -0.12 13.14 -6.74
CA MET A 54 -1.32 13.45 -7.53
C MET A 54 -2.21 14.51 -6.87
N ARG A 55 -1.99 14.84 -5.59
CA ARG A 55 -2.75 15.85 -4.83
C ARG A 55 -4.27 15.70 -5.00
N LEU A 56 -4.73 14.45 -4.91
CA LEU A 56 -6.15 14.13 -5.02
C LEU A 56 -6.85 14.50 -3.71
N ASP A 57 -7.94 15.25 -3.83
CA ASP A 57 -8.74 15.66 -2.68
C ASP A 57 -10.06 14.88 -2.60
N GLY A 58 -10.61 14.76 -1.38
CA GLY A 58 -11.92 14.19 -1.13
C GLY A 58 -11.91 12.89 -0.33
N ARG A 59 -13.12 12.41 0.00
CA ARG A 59 -13.32 11.27 0.93
C ARG A 59 -12.62 9.99 0.46
N MET A 60 -12.63 9.71 -0.84
CA MET A 60 -12.01 8.51 -1.38
C MET A 60 -10.47 8.59 -1.40
N ALA A 61 -9.91 9.77 -1.67
CA ALA A 61 -8.47 9.97 -1.60
C ALA A 61 -7.93 9.83 -0.17
N ALA A 62 -8.65 10.40 0.81
CA ALA A 62 -8.34 10.20 2.23
C ALA A 62 -8.44 8.72 2.65
N TYR A 63 -9.44 8.00 2.12
CA TYR A 63 -9.57 6.57 2.36
C TYR A 63 -8.38 5.77 1.81
N ILE A 64 -8.00 6.00 0.55
CA ILE A 64 -6.86 5.31 -0.08
C ILE A 64 -5.56 5.58 0.68
N SER A 65 -5.29 6.84 1.03
CA SER A 65 -4.10 7.20 1.82
C SER A 65 -4.08 6.49 3.18
N SER A 66 -5.22 6.47 3.89
CA SER A 66 -5.36 5.75 5.15
C SER A 66 -5.15 4.23 5.01
N ARG A 67 -5.60 3.61 3.90
CA ARG A 67 -5.39 2.19 3.64
C ARG A 67 -3.93 1.86 3.36
N ILE A 68 -3.23 2.69 2.60
CA ILE A 68 -1.79 2.55 2.36
C ILE A 68 -1.02 2.68 3.68
N ASP A 69 -1.35 3.66 4.52
CA ASP A 69 -0.70 3.85 5.83
C ASP A 69 -0.91 2.64 6.76
N MET A 70 -2.12 2.08 6.79
CA MET A 70 -2.41 0.88 7.59
C MET A 70 -1.64 -0.35 7.08
N ALA A 71 -1.55 -0.54 5.77
CA ALA A 71 -0.76 -1.62 5.18
C ALA A 71 0.74 -1.45 5.51
N LEU A 72 1.24 -0.22 5.48
CA LEU A 72 2.63 0.11 5.80
C LEU A 72 2.95 -0.21 7.26
N ALA A 73 2.10 0.23 8.20
CA ALA A 73 2.26 -0.05 9.63
C ALA A 73 2.23 -1.56 9.93
N THR A 74 1.39 -2.31 9.23
CA THR A 74 1.29 -3.77 9.37
C THR A 74 2.56 -4.47 8.86
N ALA A 75 3.05 -4.05 7.69
CA ALA A 75 4.27 -4.61 7.10
C ALA A 75 5.51 -4.32 7.98
N GLN A 76 5.60 -3.10 8.55
CA GLN A 76 6.67 -2.71 9.47
C GLN A 76 6.62 -3.51 10.78
N SER A 77 5.44 -3.62 11.40
CA SER A 77 5.27 -4.37 12.64
C SER A 77 5.62 -5.86 12.49
N THR A 78 5.36 -6.43 11.31
CA THR A 78 5.74 -7.81 10.97
C THR A 78 7.26 -7.98 10.92
N ILE A 79 7.98 -6.98 10.38
CA ILE A 79 9.45 -6.98 10.34
C ILE A 79 10.04 -6.82 11.73
N ASP A 80 9.54 -5.88 12.53
CA ASP A 80 10.02 -5.66 13.90
C ASP A 80 9.84 -6.91 14.76
N SER A 81 8.70 -7.60 14.62
CA SER A 81 8.42 -8.85 15.33
C SER A 81 9.33 -10.00 14.87
N ALA A 82 9.60 -10.10 13.56
CA ALA A 82 10.52 -11.11 13.01
C ALA A 82 12.00 -10.84 13.33
N GLY A 83 12.37 -9.57 13.56
CA GLY A 83 13.69 -9.19 14.08
C GLY A 83 13.85 -9.57 15.55
N ALA A 84 12.85 -9.26 16.38
CA ALA A 84 12.86 -9.55 17.81
C ALA A 84 12.92 -11.05 18.13
N ASP A 85 12.27 -11.91 17.33
CA ASP A 85 12.29 -13.36 17.50
C ASP A 85 13.67 -13.97 17.18
N ARG A 86 14.40 -13.41 16.20
CA ARG A 86 15.75 -13.86 15.82
C ARG A 86 16.83 -13.45 16.82
N ASP A 87 16.68 -12.31 17.48
CA ASP A 87 17.58 -11.88 18.54
C ASP A 87 17.42 -12.74 19.81
N ALA A 88 16.23 -13.31 20.04
CA ALA A 88 15.99 -14.23 21.14
C ALA A 88 16.60 -15.63 20.92
N GLU A 89 16.67 -16.10 19.66
CA GLU A 89 17.22 -17.43 19.32
C GLU A 89 18.76 -17.49 19.35
N THR A 90 19.44 -16.34 19.17
CA THR A 90 20.92 -16.28 19.16
C THR A 90 21.54 -16.17 20.56
N ALA A 91 20.72 -16.05 21.60
CA ALA A 91 21.15 -15.87 22.99
C ALA A 91 21.19 -17.16 23.83
N VAL A 92 21.14 -18.35 23.20
CA VAL A 92 21.19 -19.68 23.86
C VAL A 92 22.49 -20.41 23.53
#